data_AF-A0A1I5Z7Y2-F1
#
_entry.id   AF-A0A1I5Z7Y2-F1
#
_cell.length_a   1.000
_cell.length_b   1.000
_cell.length_c   1.000
_cell.angle_alpha   90.00
_cell.angle_beta   90.00
_cell.angle_gamma   90.00
#
_symmetry.space_group_name_H-M   'P 1'
#
loop_
_entity.id
_entity.type
_entity.pdbx_description
1 polymer ?
#
loop_
_entity_poly.entity_id
_entity_poly.type
_entity_poly.pdbx_seq_one_letter_code
_entity_poly.pdbx_strand_id
1 'polypeptide(L)'
;MKKPIRTCPQCGELVEGRPNKKYCSEACKGLHFRENAGSECFVLMSTPDSRDEEFAPAGYEEEQEEEEPLKLETYWQKREREEKAQKDQRAATELHEQFCQIVKEFLAVEGRQLAEKPVSEFLDQVDELSNAYRQHPYLKQATSLAPRRLKELYNLQDTLCEVLQEIGRKSLWRSKTDSYELTSKWRKQLRSLLIAD
;
A
#
# COMPACT_ATOMS: atom_id res chain seq x y z
N MET A 1 -2.02 37.46 -35.50
CA MET A 1 -0.92 37.59 -34.51
C MET A 1 -0.17 36.26 -34.44
N LYS A 2 1.11 36.23 -34.83
CA LYS A 2 1.93 35.00 -34.83
C LYS A 2 2.19 34.60 -33.37
N LYS A 3 1.75 33.40 -32.96
CA LYS A 3 1.99 32.90 -31.60
C LYS A 3 3.51 32.73 -31.40
N PRO A 4 4.09 33.16 -30.27
CA PRO A 4 5.50 32.95 -30.00
C PRO A 4 5.77 31.44 -29.98
N ILE A 5 6.72 31.03 -30.80
CA ILE A 5 7.22 29.66 -30.80
C ILE A 5 7.95 29.45 -29.47
N ARG A 6 7.42 28.57 -28.62
CA ARG A 6 8.03 28.25 -27.32
C ARG A 6 8.74 26.92 -27.44
N THR A 7 9.99 26.88 -27.00
CA THR A 7 10.80 25.68 -26.93
C THR A 7 10.84 25.14 -25.49
N CYS A 8 10.98 23.83 -25.37
CA CYS A 8 11.10 23.13 -24.10
C CYS A 8 12.46 23.47 -23.48
N PRO A 9 12.52 23.90 -22.21
CA PRO A 9 13.79 24.23 -21.56
C PRO A 9 14.69 23.01 -21.34
N GLN A 10 14.14 21.79 -21.37
CA GLN A 10 14.92 20.55 -21.14
C GLN A 10 15.55 19.98 -22.42
N CYS A 11 14.80 19.96 -23.53
CA CYS A 11 15.22 19.28 -24.76
C CYS A 11 15.27 20.20 -25.99
N GLY A 12 14.88 21.48 -25.86
CA GLY A 12 14.86 22.43 -26.97
C GLY A 12 13.73 22.23 -27.99
N GLU A 13 12.92 21.17 -27.86
CA GLU A 13 11.83 20.87 -28.81
C GLU A 13 10.68 21.88 -28.73
N LEU A 14 9.94 22.01 -29.84
CA LEU A 14 8.77 22.88 -29.93
C LEU A 14 7.63 22.41 -29.02
N VAL A 15 7.14 23.30 -28.16
CA VAL A 15 6.03 23.00 -27.26
C VAL A 15 4.70 23.27 -27.98
N GLU A 16 4.11 22.20 -28.51
CA GLU A 16 2.79 22.25 -29.12
C GLU A 16 1.67 22.03 -28.08
N GLY A 17 0.57 22.79 -28.22
CA GLY A 17 -0.65 22.60 -27.44
C GLY A 17 -1.10 23.82 -26.62
N ARG A 18 -1.52 23.59 -25.37
CA ARG A 18 -2.14 24.60 -24.51
C ARG A 18 -1.19 25.78 -24.25
N PRO A 19 -1.68 27.04 -24.19
CA PRO A 19 -0.84 28.22 -24.05
C PRO A 19 -0.02 28.27 -22.74
N ASN A 20 -0.36 27.46 -21.74
CA ASN A 20 0.35 27.39 -20.46
C ASN A 20 1.31 26.20 -20.35
N LYS A 21 1.47 25.40 -21.41
CA LYS A 21 2.39 24.26 -21.43
C LYS A 21 3.83 24.78 -21.56
N LYS A 22 4.71 24.40 -20.64
CA LYS A 22 6.13 24.80 -20.60
C LYS A 22 7.10 23.72 -21.11
N TYR A 23 6.70 22.46 -21.05
CA TYR A 23 7.53 21.31 -21.41
C TYR A 23 6.86 20.52 -22.53
N CYS A 24 7.63 19.89 -23.43
CA CYS A 24 7.04 19.08 -24.50
C CYS A 24 6.31 17.84 -23.95
N SER A 25 6.83 17.27 -22.85
CA SER A 25 6.30 16.07 -22.17
C SER A 25 6.41 16.17 -20.64
N GLU A 26 5.63 15.36 -19.91
CA GLU A 26 5.77 15.21 -18.45
C GLU A 26 7.13 14.58 -18.07
N ALA A 27 7.76 13.81 -18.97
CA ALA A 27 9.11 13.30 -18.76
C ALA A 27 10.15 14.44 -18.70
N CYS A 28 10.09 15.40 -19.63
CA CYS A 28 10.95 16.59 -19.62
C CYS A 28 10.71 17.47 -18.38
N LYS A 29 9.45 17.57 -17.94
CA LYS A 29 9.11 18.27 -16.70
C LYS A 29 9.75 17.58 -15.48
N GLY A 30 9.65 16.25 -15.40
CA GLY A 30 10.26 15.47 -14.31
C GLY A 30 11.79 15.58 -14.27
N LEU A 31 12.45 15.54 -15.43
CA LEU A 31 13.90 15.72 -15.54
C LEU A 31 14.33 17.12 -15.09
N HIS A 32 13.67 18.16 -15.59
CA HIS A 32 13.99 19.54 -15.21
C HIS A 32 13.86 19.77 -13.69
N PHE A 33 12.84 19.20 -13.04
CA PHE A 33 12.71 19.31 -11.58
C PHE A 33 13.73 18.48 -10.80
N ARG A 34 14.19 17.35 -11.34
CA ARG A 34 15.24 16.54 -10.70
C ARG A 34 16.62 17.18 -10.80
N GLU A 35 16.94 17.79 -11.95
CA GLU A 35 18.23 18.44 -12.20
C GLU A 35 18.31 19.80 -11.50
N ASN A 36 17.23 20.60 -11.50
CA ASN A 36 17.22 21.89 -10.78
C ASN A 36 16.94 21.79 -9.28
N ALA A 37 16.42 20.68 -8.76
CA ALA A 37 16.29 20.51 -7.30
C ALA A 37 17.65 20.37 -6.57
N GLY A 38 18.75 20.22 -7.31
CA GLY A 38 20.11 20.25 -6.78
C GLY A 38 20.89 21.53 -7.08
N SER A 39 20.29 22.53 -7.74
CA SER A 39 21.01 23.72 -8.21
C SER A 39 20.64 24.98 -7.40
N GLU A 40 21.05 24.99 -6.14
CA GLU A 40 21.27 26.22 -5.36
C GLU A 40 22.71 26.28 -4.88
N CYS A 41 23.63 26.62 -5.80
CA CYS A 41 24.86 27.38 -5.59
C CYS A 41 25.79 27.10 -6.77
N PHE A 42 25.98 28.10 -7.63
CA PHE A 42 27.29 28.72 -7.84
C PHE A 42 27.16 29.74 -8.98
N VAL A 43 26.91 31.00 -8.62
CA VAL A 43 27.25 32.13 -9.47
C VAL A 43 28.50 32.75 -8.87
N LEU A 44 29.60 32.72 -9.61
CA LEU A 44 30.72 33.68 -9.62
C LEU A 44 31.54 33.34 -10.88
N MET A 45 31.32 34.08 -11.96
CA MET A 45 32.16 35.20 -12.43
C MET A 45 33.49 34.75 -13.04
N SER A 46 33.61 35.05 -14.33
CA SER A 46 34.81 35.10 -15.17
C SER A 46 35.86 36.09 -14.58
N THR A 47 37.17 36.12 -14.86
CA THR A 47 38.01 35.79 -16.04
C THR A 47 39.50 35.52 -15.59
N PRO A 48 40.59 35.59 -16.41
CA PRO A 48 41.76 34.68 -16.33
C PRO A 48 43.03 35.38 -15.78
N ASP A 49 44.16 34.67 -15.66
CA ASP A 49 45.50 35.06 -16.18
C ASP A 49 46.63 34.18 -15.59
N SER A 50 47.42 33.61 -16.49
CA SER A 50 48.83 33.18 -16.45
C SER A 50 49.53 32.82 -15.11
N ARG A 51 50.09 31.61 -15.03
CA ARG A 51 51.55 31.37 -15.21
C ARG A 51 51.94 29.91 -15.03
N ASP A 52 52.87 29.50 -15.87
CA ASP A 52 53.62 28.24 -15.87
C ASP A 52 54.24 27.92 -14.49
N GLU A 53 54.28 26.63 -14.13
CA GLU A 53 55.56 25.91 -13.99
C GLU A 53 55.29 24.42 -13.69
N GLU A 54 55.86 23.57 -14.55
CA GLU A 54 56.01 22.13 -14.38
C GLU A 54 56.79 21.82 -13.10
N PHE A 55 56.31 20.88 -12.28
CA PHE A 55 57.17 19.93 -11.58
C PHE A 55 56.35 18.70 -11.11
N ALA A 56 56.45 17.62 -11.87
CA ALA A 56 56.39 16.25 -11.33
C ALA A 56 57.86 15.75 -11.24
N PRO A 57 58.22 14.68 -10.50
CA PRO A 57 57.36 13.65 -9.89
C PRO A 57 57.82 13.18 -8.48
N ALA A 58 56.97 12.42 -7.77
CA ALA A 58 57.36 11.19 -7.06
C ALA A 58 56.13 10.56 -6.41
N GLY A 59 55.91 9.28 -6.69
CA GLY A 59 54.76 8.53 -6.22
C GLY A 59 54.67 8.43 -4.70
N TYR A 60 53.47 8.68 -4.22
CA TYR A 60 52.90 8.03 -3.04
C TYR A 60 51.50 7.59 -3.48
N GLU A 61 51.35 6.32 -3.87
CA GLU A 61 50.04 5.67 -3.88
C GLU A 61 49.74 5.30 -2.43
N GLU A 62 49.07 6.19 -1.72
CA GLU A 62 48.47 5.90 -0.43
C GLU A 62 47.15 6.68 -0.35
N GLU A 63 46.17 6.30 -1.18
CA GLU A 63 44.78 6.64 -0.92
C GLU A 63 44.16 5.48 -0.15
N GLN A 64 44.06 5.72 1.15
CA GLN A 64 43.36 4.91 2.14
C GLN A 64 41.95 4.56 1.66
N GLU A 65 41.64 3.26 1.68
CA GLU A 65 40.27 2.74 1.74
C GLU A 65 39.55 3.33 2.97
N GLU A 66 38.89 4.48 2.81
CA GLU A 66 37.87 4.99 3.74
C GLU A 66 36.49 5.01 3.07
N GLU A 67 36.11 3.94 2.37
CA GLU A 67 34.73 3.77 1.85
C GLU A 67 33.92 2.67 2.58
N GLU A 68 34.50 1.99 3.58
CA GLU A 68 33.84 0.87 4.26
C GLU A 68 32.72 1.22 5.26
N PRO A 69 32.80 2.27 6.11
CA PRO A 69 31.81 2.47 7.16
C PRO A 69 30.43 2.91 6.62
N LEU A 70 30.38 3.76 5.59
CA LEU A 70 29.14 4.20 4.93
C LEU A 70 28.47 3.06 4.14
N LYS A 71 29.24 2.17 3.52
CA LYS A 71 28.72 0.98 2.83
C LYS A 71 28.18 -0.06 3.81
N LEU A 72 28.79 -0.19 5.00
CA LEU A 72 28.32 -1.10 6.04
C LEU A 72 27.02 -0.61 6.70
N GLU A 73 26.90 0.70 6.97
CA GLU A 73 25.69 1.29 7.55
C GLU A 73 24.48 1.23 6.58
N THR A 74 24.73 1.49 5.28
CA THR A 74 23.71 1.30 4.24
C THR A 74 23.30 -0.17 4.05
N TYR A 75 24.23 -1.12 4.25
CA TYR A 75 23.93 -2.55 4.26
C TYR A 75 23.02 -2.96 5.42
N TRP A 76 23.32 -2.53 6.65
CA TRP A 76 22.48 -2.85 7.83
C TRP A 76 21.09 -2.24 7.71
N GLN A 77 20.98 -0.98 7.28
CA GLN A 77 19.68 -0.34 7.05
C GLN A 77 18.86 -1.05 5.97
N LYS A 78 19.51 -1.52 4.89
CA LYS A 78 18.84 -2.30 3.85
C LYS A 78 18.33 -3.64 4.40
N ARG A 79 19.17 -4.35 5.16
CA ARG A 79 18.82 -5.63 5.79
C ARG A 79 17.67 -5.48 6.79
N GLU A 80 17.66 -4.43 7.61
CA GLU A 80 16.55 -4.14 8.53
C GLU A 80 15.24 -3.86 7.80
N ARG A 81 15.28 -3.10 6.69
CA ARG A 81 14.10 -2.85 5.85
C ARG A 81 13.57 -4.14 5.23
N GLU A 82 14.46 -5.01 4.75
CA GLU A 82 14.10 -6.31 4.18
C GLU A 82 13.49 -7.23 5.25
N GLU A 83 14.10 -7.30 6.43
CA GLU A 83 13.59 -8.10 7.55
C GLU A 83 12.22 -7.59 8.02
N LYS A 84 12.06 -6.27 8.13
CA LYS A 84 10.77 -5.65 8.45
C LYS A 84 9.71 -5.92 7.38
N ALA A 85 10.05 -5.75 6.11
CA ALA A 85 9.15 -6.05 5.01
C ALA A 85 8.73 -7.52 5.00
N GLN A 86 9.64 -8.44 5.33
CA GLN A 86 9.35 -9.87 5.44
C GLN A 86 8.46 -10.19 6.64
N LYS A 87 8.71 -9.56 7.80
CA LYS A 87 7.84 -9.69 8.99
C LYS A 87 6.43 -9.17 8.70
N ASP A 88 6.34 -8.00 8.10
CA ASP A 88 5.06 -7.42 7.71
C ASP A 88 4.35 -8.37 6.72
N GLN A 89 5.06 -8.93 5.74
CA GLN A 89 4.47 -9.83 4.75
C GLN A 89 3.90 -11.11 5.40
N ARG A 90 4.60 -11.67 6.38
CA ARG A 90 4.12 -12.82 7.16
C ARG A 90 2.87 -12.47 7.98
N ALA A 91 2.84 -11.29 8.61
CA ALA A 91 1.66 -10.83 9.34
C ALA A 91 0.45 -10.64 8.40
N ALA A 92 0.67 -10.17 7.17
CA ALA A 92 -0.38 -10.10 6.14
C ALA A 92 -0.94 -11.48 5.77
N THR A 93 -0.05 -12.47 5.56
CA THR A 93 -0.48 -13.82 5.22
C THR A 93 -1.25 -14.46 6.37
N GLU A 94 -0.81 -14.27 7.60
CA GLU A 94 -1.50 -14.80 8.79
C GLU A 94 -2.90 -14.17 8.97
N LEU A 95 -3.01 -12.85 8.83
CA LEU A 95 -4.32 -12.17 8.84
C LEU A 95 -5.24 -12.61 7.69
N HIS A 96 -4.65 -12.96 6.55
CA HIS A 96 -5.44 -13.52 5.46
C HIS A 96 -5.95 -14.92 5.79
N GLU A 97 -5.12 -15.76 6.37
CA GLU A 97 -5.48 -17.12 6.77
C GLU A 97 -6.60 -17.09 7.83
N GLN A 98 -6.50 -16.22 8.82
CA GLN A 98 -7.54 -15.99 9.82
C GLN A 98 -8.87 -15.55 9.17
N PHE A 99 -8.81 -14.61 8.22
CA PHE A 99 -9.99 -14.22 7.44
C PHE A 99 -10.62 -15.41 6.72
N CYS A 100 -9.82 -16.20 6.01
CA CYS A 100 -10.29 -17.38 5.30
C CYS A 100 -10.90 -18.41 6.24
N GLN A 101 -10.34 -18.58 7.44
CA GLN A 101 -10.84 -19.50 8.44
C GLN A 101 -12.22 -19.10 8.93
N ILE A 102 -12.41 -17.84 9.35
CA ILE A 102 -13.71 -17.33 9.80
C ILE A 102 -14.77 -17.47 8.69
N VAL A 103 -14.42 -17.12 7.46
CA VAL A 103 -15.35 -17.25 6.33
C VAL A 103 -15.71 -18.72 6.06
N LYS A 104 -14.77 -19.66 6.17
CA LYS A 104 -15.04 -21.10 6.02
C LYS A 104 -15.94 -21.61 7.14
N GLU A 105 -15.67 -21.24 8.39
CA GLU A 105 -16.49 -21.64 9.53
C GLU A 105 -17.91 -21.12 9.40
N PHE A 106 -18.06 -19.86 8.99
CA PHE A 106 -19.37 -19.25 8.70
C PHE A 106 -20.11 -19.97 7.57
N LEU A 107 -19.42 -20.36 6.50
CA LEU A 107 -20.01 -21.16 5.41
C LEU A 107 -20.34 -22.60 5.84
N ALA A 108 -19.65 -23.16 6.84
CA ALA A 108 -19.89 -24.53 7.31
C ALA A 108 -21.16 -24.67 8.17
N VAL A 109 -21.54 -23.61 8.88
CA VAL A 109 -22.79 -23.54 9.63
C VAL A 109 -23.99 -23.13 8.78
N GLU A 110 -23.78 -22.88 7.50
CA GLU A 110 -24.83 -22.50 6.57
C GLU A 110 -25.94 -23.56 6.45
N GLY A 111 -27.20 -23.10 6.46
CA GLY A 111 -28.38 -23.97 6.40
C GLY A 111 -28.69 -24.73 7.70
N ARG A 112 -27.92 -24.48 8.77
CA ARG A 112 -28.19 -25.01 10.11
C ARG A 112 -28.89 -23.96 10.96
N GLN A 113 -29.64 -24.42 11.97
CA GLN A 113 -30.16 -23.52 13.00
C GLN A 113 -29.01 -23.04 13.87
N LEU A 114 -28.73 -21.75 13.82
CA LEU A 114 -27.75 -21.10 14.67
C LEU A 114 -28.44 -20.63 15.95
N ALA A 115 -27.91 -21.05 17.10
CA ALA A 115 -28.28 -20.49 18.39
C ALA A 115 -27.59 -19.14 18.60
N GLU A 116 -28.13 -18.32 19.50
CA GLU A 116 -27.61 -16.99 19.81
C GLU A 116 -26.12 -17.00 20.19
N LYS A 117 -25.71 -17.94 21.05
CA LYS A 117 -24.35 -18.05 21.55
C LYS A 117 -23.30 -18.27 20.43
N PRO A 118 -23.44 -19.28 19.53
CA PRO A 118 -22.55 -19.42 18.37
C PRO A 118 -22.47 -18.17 17.49
N VAL A 119 -23.58 -17.45 17.28
CA VAL A 119 -23.60 -16.23 16.46
C VAL A 119 -22.83 -15.09 17.16
N SER A 120 -22.97 -14.98 18.48
CA SER A 120 -22.18 -14.03 19.28
C SER A 120 -20.69 -14.33 19.22
N GLU A 121 -20.30 -15.61 19.35
CA GLU A 121 -18.89 -16.02 19.25
C GLU A 121 -18.31 -15.68 17.86
N PHE A 122 -19.09 -15.87 16.79
CA PHE A 122 -18.68 -15.43 15.45
C PHE A 122 -18.52 -13.91 15.34
N LEU A 123 -19.42 -13.13 15.97
CA LEU A 123 -19.30 -11.67 15.98
C LEU A 123 -18.04 -11.21 16.67
N ASP A 124 -17.72 -11.80 17.82
CA ASP A 124 -16.50 -11.47 18.58
C ASP A 124 -15.26 -11.74 17.73
N GLN A 125 -15.17 -12.90 17.06
CA GLN A 125 -14.07 -13.23 16.15
C GLN A 125 -13.96 -12.26 14.96
N VAL A 126 -15.10 -11.89 14.36
CA VAL A 126 -15.13 -10.93 13.24
C VAL A 126 -14.70 -9.54 13.69
N ASP A 127 -15.08 -9.11 14.89
CA ASP A 127 -14.70 -7.81 15.44
C ASP A 127 -13.21 -7.76 15.81
N GLU A 128 -12.69 -8.80 16.46
CA GLU A 128 -11.26 -8.95 16.73
C GLU A 128 -10.43 -8.87 15.45
N LEU A 129 -10.82 -9.62 14.42
CA LEU A 129 -10.13 -9.60 13.13
C LEU A 129 -10.25 -8.24 12.43
N SER A 130 -11.42 -7.60 12.49
CA SER A 130 -11.63 -6.26 11.96
C SER A 130 -10.70 -5.24 12.63
N ASN A 131 -10.54 -5.33 13.94
CA ASN A 131 -9.62 -4.49 14.70
C ASN A 131 -8.16 -4.76 14.34
N ALA A 132 -7.77 -6.02 14.10
CA ALA A 132 -6.44 -6.37 13.64
C ALA A 132 -6.14 -5.78 12.25
N TYR A 133 -7.09 -5.87 11.31
CA TYR A 133 -6.96 -5.23 9.99
C TYR A 133 -6.84 -3.70 10.09
N ARG A 134 -7.62 -3.05 10.98
CA ARG A 134 -7.56 -1.58 11.23
C ARG A 134 -6.18 -1.10 11.66
N GLN A 135 -5.48 -1.89 12.46
CA GLN A 135 -4.17 -1.54 12.99
C GLN A 135 -3.04 -1.86 12.00
N HIS A 136 -3.32 -2.62 10.95
CA HIS A 136 -2.29 -3.10 10.04
C HIS A 136 -1.79 -2.00 9.06
N PRO A 137 -0.46 -1.83 8.87
CA PRO A 137 0.10 -0.84 7.95
C PRO A 137 -0.33 -0.99 6.48
N TYR A 138 -0.88 -2.15 6.10
CA TYR A 138 -1.27 -2.44 4.72
C TYR A 138 -2.57 -1.77 4.27
N LEU A 139 -3.39 -1.25 5.18
CA LEU A 139 -4.56 -0.46 4.81
C LEU A 139 -4.21 0.80 4.01
N LYS A 140 -2.98 1.32 4.18
CA LYS A 140 -2.51 2.52 3.48
C LYS A 140 -1.94 2.21 2.09
N GLN A 141 -1.73 0.95 1.75
CA GLN A 141 -1.18 0.55 0.45
C GLN A 141 -2.31 0.40 -0.57
N ALA A 142 -2.24 1.17 -1.67
CA ALA A 142 -3.28 1.18 -2.70
C ALA A 142 -3.46 -0.18 -3.41
N THR A 143 -2.43 -1.02 -3.42
CA THR A 143 -2.45 -2.37 -4.03
C THR A 143 -2.87 -3.47 -3.04
N SER A 144 -3.07 -3.14 -1.77
CA SER A 144 -3.43 -4.15 -0.77
C SER A 144 -4.89 -4.55 -0.87
N LEU A 145 -5.17 -5.84 -0.68
CA LEU A 145 -6.53 -6.37 -0.53
C LEU A 145 -7.12 -6.09 0.87
N ALA A 146 -6.31 -5.58 1.81
CA ALA A 146 -6.72 -5.32 3.19
C ALA A 146 -7.96 -4.40 3.31
N PRO A 147 -8.09 -3.29 2.56
CA PRO A 147 -9.29 -2.44 2.64
C PRO A 147 -10.56 -3.15 2.17
N ARG A 148 -10.44 -3.98 1.11
CA ARG A 148 -11.56 -4.78 0.60
C ARG A 148 -11.99 -5.81 1.64
N ARG A 149 -11.04 -6.56 2.21
CA ARG A 149 -11.34 -7.57 3.24
C ARG A 149 -11.94 -6.98 4.50
N LEU A 150 -11.43 -5.83 4.96
CA LEU A 150 -12.01 -5.11 6.09
C LEU A 150 -13.46 -4.70 5.83
N LYS A 151 -13.78 -4.23 4.61
CA LYS A 151 -15.16 -3.94 4.23
C LYS A 151 -16.05 -5.18 4.30
N GLU A 152 -15.56 -6.33 3.85
CA GLU A 152 -16.31 -7.59 3.91
C GLU A 152 -16.53 -8.08 5.35
N LEU A 153 -15.56 -7.86 6.24
CA LEU A 153 -15.73 -8.14 7.67
C LEU A 153 -16.84 -7.29 8.30
N TYR A 154 -16.95 -6.00 7.97
CA TYR A 154 -18.08 -5.19 8.43
C TYR A 154 -19.41 -5.68 7.89
N ASN A 155 -19.46 -6.03 6.60
CA ASN A 155 -20.69 -6.56 6.04
C ASN A 155 -21.09 -7.88 6.75
N LEU A 156 -20.12 -8.73 7.12
CA LEU A 156 -20.35 -9.94 7.92
C LEU A 156 -20.87 -9.60 9.32
N GLN A 157 -20.29 -8.59 9.97
CA GLN A 157 -20.72 -8.09 11.27
C GLN A 157 -22.17 -7.59 11.23
N ASP A 158 -22.55 -6.82 10.21
CA ASP A 158 -23.91 -6.34 10.00
C ASP A 158 -24.88 -7.53 9.84
N THR A 159 -24.50 -8.52 9.01
CA THR A 159 -25.32 -9.72 8.77
C THR A 159 -25.52 -10.54 10.04
N LEU A 160 -24.45 -10.77 10.80
CA LEU A 160 -24.52 -11.50 12.07
C LEU A 160 -25.36 -10.74 13.12
N CYS A 161 -25.28 -9.40 13.15
CA CYS A 161 -26.15 -8.58 14.00
C CYS A 161 -27.63 -8.72 13.62
N GLU A 162 -27.96 -8.74 12.32
CA GLU A 162 -29.33 -9.00 11.84
C GLU A 162 -29.82 -10.38 12.28
N VAL A 163 -28.97 -11.41 12.16
CA VAL A 163 -29.28 -12.78 12.64
C VAL A 163 -29.59 -12.78 14.13
N LEU A 164 -28.78 -12.13 14.97
CA LEU A 164 -29.04 -12.02 16.41
C LEU A 164 -30.36 -11.32 16.70
N GLN A 165 -30.65 -10.22 16.00
CA GLN A 165 -31.92 -9.51 16.16
C GLN A 165 -33.12 -10.38 15.77
N GLU A 166 -33.00 -11.16 14.70
CA GLU A 166 -34.03 -12.12 14.31
C GLU A 166 -34.23 -13.22 15.35
N ILE A 167 -33.14 -13.83 15.85
CA ILE A 167 -33.21 -14.84 16.92
C ILE A 167 -33.90 -14.26 18.15
N GLY A 168 -33.52 -13.04 18.56
CA GLY A 168 -34.14 -12.33 19.67
C GLY A 168 -35.63 -12.10 19.45
N ARG A 169 -36.04 -11.62 18.27
CA ARG A 169 -37.46 -11.42 17.90
C ARG A 169 -38.24 -12.74 17.89
N LYS A 170 -37.68 -13.81 17.35
CA LYS A 170 -38.34 -15.14 17.26
C LYS A 170 -38.37 -15.85 18.61
N SER A 171 -37.45 -15.56 19.52
CA SER A 171 -37.57 -16.03 20.91
C SER A 171 -38.81 -15.45 21.62
N LEU A 172 -39.21 -14.22 21.27
CA LEU A 172 -40.37 -13.53 21.82
C LEU A 172 -41.70 -14.08 21.26
N TRP A 173 -41.68 -14.63 20.05
CA TRP A 173 -42.85 -15.20 19.38
C TRP A 173 -42.53 -16.66 19.05
N ARG A 174 -42.95 -17.63 19.86
CA ARG A 174 -42.67 -19.09 19.72
C ARG A 174 -43.14 -19.70 18.39
N SER A 175 -42.63 -19.25 17.23
CA SER A 175 -42.83 -19.87 15.93
C SER A 175 -41.79 -20.98 15.74
N LYS A 176 -42.29 -22.17 15.41
CA LYS A 176 -41.52 -23.42 15.33
C LYS A 176 -40.75 -23.59 14.02
N THR A 177 -40.60 -22.52 13.25
CA THR A 177 -40.10 -22.56 11.87
C THR A 177 -39.25 -21.33 11.62
N ASP A 178 -38.00 -21.35 12.04
CA ASP A 178 -37.13 -20.21 11.85
C ASP A 178 -35.68 -20.62 11.63
N SER A 179 -35.42 -21.15 10.44
CA SER A 179 -34.08 -21.17 9.85
C SER A 179 -33.78 -19.78 9.30
N TYR A 180 -32.65 -19.17 9.71
CA TYR A 180 -32.10 -18.03 8.99
C TYR A 180 -31.35 -18.55 7.76
N GLU A 181 -31.93 -18.36 6.57
CA GLU A 181 -31.21 -18.62 5.33
C GLU A 181 -30.41 -17.37 4.95
N LEU A 182 -29.09 -17.46 5.11
CA LEU A 182 -28.16 -16.56 4.43
C LEU A 182 -28.49 -16.56 2.94
N THR A 183 -28.86 -15.39 2.41
CA THR A 183 -29.28 -15.29 1.02
C THR A 183 -28.19 -15.84 0.09
N SER A 184 -28.58 -16.59 -0.94
CA SER A 184 -27.64 -17.24 -1.89
C SER A 184 -26.61 -16.29 -2.53
N LYS A 185 -26.88 -14.98 -2.49
CA LYS A 185 -25.99 -13.89 -2.89
C LYS A 185 -24.73 -13.81 -2.02
N TRP A 186 -24.90 -13.89 -0.70
CA TRP A 186 -23.81 -13.86 0.28
C TRP A 186 -22.89 -15.07 0.18
N ARG A 187 -23.47 -16.24 -0.04
CA ARG A 187 -22.73 -17.47 -0.33
C ARG A 187 -21.77 -17.31 -1.51
N LYS A 188 -22.23 -16.72 -2.62
CA LYS A 188 -21.39 -16.49 -3.80
C LYS A 188 -20.29 -15.46 -3.54
N GLN A 189 -20.61 -14.40 -2.80
CA GLN A 189 -19.66 -13.34 -2.46
C GLN A 189 -18.57 -13.82 -1.49
N LEU A 190 -18.92 -14.57 -0.43
CA LEU A 190 -17.95 -15.12 0.50
C LEU A 190 -17.08 -16.20 -0.14
N ARG A 191 -17.65 -17.04 -1.00
CA ARG A 191 -16.86 -18.04 -1.75
C ARG A 191 -15.90 -17.40 -2.74
N SER A 192 -16.27 -16.28 -3.39
CA SER A 192 -15.34 -15.58 -4.28
C SER A 192 -14.20 -14.91 -3.51
N LEU A 193 -14.34 -14.66 -2.21
CA LEU A 193 -13.27 -14.14 -1.35
C LEU A 193 -12.32 -15.23 -0.83
N LEU A 194 -12.76 -16.50 -0.84
CA LEU A 194 -11.94 -17.67 -0.50
C LEU A 194 -11.12 -18.20 -1.67
N ILE A 195 -11.56 -17.92 -2.90
CA ILE A 195 -10.74 -18.19 -4.08
C ILE A 195 -9.64 -17.14 -4.06
N ALA A 196 -8.45 -17.56 -3.64
CA ALA A 196 -7.25 -16.73 -3.69
C ALA A 196 -7.04 -16.23 -5.13
N ASP A 197 -6.63 -14.96 -5.25
CA ASP A 197 -5.96 -14.47 -6.46
C ASP A 197 -4.63 -15.21 -6.65
#